data_AF-A0A2E8D5G1-F1
#
_entry.id   AF-A0A2E8D5G1-F1
#
_cell.length_a   1.000
_cell.length_b   1.000
_cell.length_c   1.000
_cell.angle_alpha   90.00
_cell.angle_beta   90.00
_cell.angle_gamma   90.00
#
_symmetry.space_group_name_H-M   'P 1'
#
loop_
_entity.id
_entity.type
_entity.pdbx_description
1 polymer ?
#
loop_
_entity_poly.entity_id
_entity_poly.type
_entity_poly.pdbx_seq_one_letter_code
_entity_poly.pdbx_strand_id
1 'polypeptide(L)'
;MEYSDPLWANCPAGTFSDMVQTLRIARRQRWIAQIARPTAGLLLLVLLWVAFMIYNPVNDITCADVVDRFAEFRDKQLDSDLSDRLSFHLDKCPDCRRQYAMLVPVGSHHP
;
A
#
# COMPACT_ATOMS: atom_id res chain seq x y z
N MET A 1 -52.55 44.37 28.17
CA MET A 1 -52.60 44.50 26.70
C MET A 1 -52.02 43.23 26.12
N GLU A 2 -52.89 42.34 25.68
CA GLU A 2 -52.55 41.05 25.12
C GLU A 2 -52.50 41.24 23.60
N TYR A 3 -51.29 41.32 23.06
CA TYR A 3 -51.05 41.49 21.62
C TYR A 3 -50.92 40.10 21.01
N SER A 4 -52.04 39.55 20.55
CA SER A 4 -52.10 38.32 19.76
C SER A 4 -52.27 38.68 18.29
N ASP A 5 -51.15 38.68 17.55
CA ASP A 5 -51.19 38.83 16.10
C ASP A 5 -51.95 37.63 15.49
N PRO A 6 -53.07 37.84 14.79
CA PRO A 6 -53.90 36.74 14.24
C PRO A 6 -53.16 35.91 13.18
N LEU A 7 -52.04 36.41 12.68
CA LEU A 7 -51.15 35.72 11.75
C LEU A 7 -50.45 34.50 12.36
N TRP A 8 -50.26 34.46 13.69
CA TRP A 8 -49.64 33.34 14.38
C TRP A 8 -50.62 32.22 14.75
N ALA A 9 -51.94 32.47 14.67
CA ALA A 9 -52.97 31.50 15.07
C ALA A 9 -53.09 30.29 14.11
N ASN A 10 -52.58 30.42 12.87
CA ASN A 10 -52.71 29.39 11.84
C ASN A 10 -51.39 28.66 11.53
N CYS A 11 -50.40 28.70 12.43
CA CYS A 11 -49.16 27.95 12.20
C CYS A 11 -49.41 26.44 12.43
N PRO A 12 -49.25 25.58 11.41
CA PRO A 12 -49.42 24.15 11.60
C PRO A 12 -48.36 23.64 12.56
N ALA A 13 -48.80 22.91 13.59
CA ALA A 13 -47.93 22.31 14.59
C ALA A 13 -46.90 21.40 13.88
N GLY A 14 -45.61 21.60 14.19
CA GLY A 14 -44.51 20.80 13.65
C GLY A 14 -43.68 21.46 12.55
N THR A 15 -44.13 22.58 11.96
CA THR A 15 -43.37 23.27 10.89
C THR A 15 -41.96 23.67 11.33
N PHE A 16 -41.83 24.15 12.57
CA PHE A 16 -40.53 24.55 13.12
C PHE A 16 -39.62 23.34 13.40
N SER A 17 -40.16 22.23 13.89
CA SER A 17 -39.36 21.01 14.13
C SER A 17 -38.84 20.41 12.82
N ASP A 18 -39.64 20.44 11.76
CA ASP A 18 -39.25 19.95 10.44
C ASP A 18 -38.14 20.81 9.83
N MET A 19 -38.23 22.13 10.00
CA MET A 19 -37.19 23.06 9.55
C MET A 19 -35.88 22.86 10.34
N VAL A 20 -35.95 22.60 11.64
CA VAL A 20 -34.77 22.29 12.46
C VAL A 20 -34.16 20.94 12.07
N GLN A 21 -34.98 19.92 11.79
CA GLN A 21 -34.49 18.60 11.36
C GLN A 21 -33.80 18.66 10.01
N THR A 22 -34.38 19.36 9.03
CA THR A 22 -33.77 19.55 7.70
C THR A 22 -32.42 20.26 7.79
N LEU A 23 -32.30 21.30 8.61
CA LEU A 23 -31.03 21.99 8.86
C LEU A 23 -29.98 21.08 9.52
N ARG A 24 -30.38 20.22 10.47
CA ARG A 24 -29.47 19.25 11.12
C ARG A 24 -28.94 18.22 10.11
N ILE A 25 -29.81 17.69 9.26
CA ILE A 25 -29.43 16.72 8.21
C ILE A 25 -28.48 17.37 7.20
N ALA A 26 -28.81 18.59 6.73
CA ALA A 26 -27.98 19.33 5.78
C ALA A 26 -26.58 19.65 6.36
N ARG A 27 -26.50 20.02 7.64
CA ARG A 27 -25.22 20.28 8.33
C ARG A 27 -24.37 19.01 8.44
N ARG A 28 -24.98 17.87 8.77
CA ARG A 28 -24.28 16.57 8.86
C ARG A 28 -23.74 16.12 7.50
N GLN A 29 -24.51 16.30 6.43
CA GLN A 29 -24.07 15.97 5.08
C GLN A 29 -22.86 16.79 4.63
N ARG A 30 -22.82 18.09 4.93
CA ARG A 30 -21.66 18.94 4.62
C ARG A 30 -20.40 18.51 5.37
N TRP A 31 -20.54 18.14 6.65
CA TRP A 31 -19.44 17.63 7.46
C TRP A 31 -18.87 16.32 6.89
N ILE A 32 -19.74 15.37 6.52
CA ILE A 32 -19.30 14.09 5.95
C ILE A 32 -18.64 14.31 4.57
N ALA A 33 -19.20 15.18 3.73
CA ALA A 33 -18.65 15.48 2.40
C ALA A 33 -17.24 16.11 2.46
N GLN A 34 -16.94 16.89 3.49
CA GLN A 34 -15.61 17.50 3.68
C GLN A 34 -14.56 16.49 4.15
N ILE A 35 -14.95 15.48 4.94
CA ILE A 35 -14.02 14.49 5.51
C ILE A 35 -13.82 13.28 4.60
N ALA A 36 -14.82 12.91 3.80
CA ALA A 36 -14.77 11.69 2.99
C ALA A 36 -13.79 11.74 1.81
N ARG A 37 -13.41 12.93 1.33
CA ARG A 37 -12.49 13.08 0.18
C ARG A 37 -11.02 12.75 0.50
N PRO A 38 -10.40 13.26 1.58
CA PRO A 38 -9.00 12.97 1.88
C PRO A 38 -8.75 11.52 2.34
N THR A 39 -9.73 10.88 2.98
CA THR A 39 -9.55 9.53 3.55
C THR A 39 -9.41 8.45 2.47
N ALA A 40 -10.16 8.56 1.36
CA ALA A 40 -10.07 7.61 0.25
C ALA A 40 -8.68 7.65 -0.42
N GLY A 41 -8.10 8.83 -0.59
CA GLY A 41 -6.75 8.99 -1.16
C GLY A 41 -5.66 8.39 -0.26
N LEU A 42 -5.75 8.63 1.06
CA LEU A 42 -4.81 8.04 2.02
C LEU A 42 -4.90 6.51 2.06
N LEU A 43 -6.11 5.95 2.04
CA LEU A 43 -6.28 4.49 2.00
C LEU A 43 -5.67 3.87 0.74
N LEU A 44 -5.87 4.49 -0.44
CA LEU A 44 -5.24 4.03 -1.68
C LEU A 44 -3.72 4.10 -1.63
N LEU A 45 -3.15 5.19 -1.11
CA LEU A 45 -1.69 5.33 -0.96
C LEU A 45 -1.11 4.27 -0.02
N VAL A 46 -1.77 4.00 1.11
CA VAL A 46 -1.35 2.97 2.07
C VAL A 46 -1.39 1.58 1.41
N LEU A 47 -2.46 1.27 0.67
CA LEU A 47 -2.56 -0.01 -0.03
C LEU A 47 -1.49 -0.18 -1.11
N LEU A 48 -1.21 0.87 -1.88
CA LEU A 48 -0.14 0.86 -2.89
C LEU A 48 1.24 0.65 -2.26
N TRP A 49 1.51 1.31 -1.13
CA TRP A 49 2.77 1.14 -0.41
C TRP A 49 2.93 -0.28 0.16
N VAL A 50 1.88 -0.83 0.77
CA VAL A 50 1.88 -2.22 1.26
C VAL A 50 2.08 -3.21 0.10
N ALA A 51 1.39 -3.01 -1.01
CA ALA A 51 1.58 -3.83 -2.21
C ALA A 51 3.03 -3.74 -2.71
N PHE A 52 3.59 -2.54 -2.79
CA PHE A 52 4.98 -2.34 -3.19
C PHE A 52 5.97 -3.08 -2.28
N MET A 53 5.76 -3.05 -0.96
CA MET A 53 6.59 -3.77 0.00
C MET A 53 6.48 -5.30 -0.10
N ILE A 54 5.30 -5.82 -0.45
CA ILE A 54 5.10 -7.26 -0.66
C ILE A 54 5.77 -7.71 -1.98
N TYR A 55 5.68 -6.90 -3.03
CA TYR A 55 6.25 -7.22 -4.34
C TYR A 55 7.76 -6.94 -4.45
N ASN A 56 8.27 -5.98 -3.67
CA ASN A 56 9.69 -5.72 -3.53
C ASN A 56 10.08 -5.97 -2.07
N PRO A 57 10.17 -7.24 -1.65
CA PRO A 57 10.78 -7.51 -0.36
C PRO A 57 12.18 -6.89 -0.42
N VAL A 58 12.45 -5.94 0.47
CA VAL A 58 13.76 -5.32 0.68
C VAL A 58 14.69 -6.35 1.31
N ASN A 59 14.90 -7.44 0.59
CA ASN A 59 15.86 -8.48 0.82
C ASN A 59 16.98 -8.27 -0.20
N ASP A 60 17.48 -7.04 -0.26
CA ASP A 60 18.63 -6.66 -1.08
C ASP A 60 19.83 -7.40 -0.51
N ILE A 61 20.07 -8.61 -1.03
CA ILE A 61 21.34 -9.29 -0.84
C ILE A 61 22.39 -8.45 -1.55
N THR A 62 23.39 -7.99 -0.80
CA THR A 62 24.40 -7.11 -1.37
C THR A 62 25.32 -7.90 -2.29
N CYS A 63 26.02 -7.21 -3.19
CA CYS A 63 27.02 -7.88 -4.03
C CYS A 63 28.08 -8.62 -3.20
N ALA A 64 28.42 -8.12 -2.01
CA ALA A 64 29.36 -8.77 -1.10
C ALA A 64 28.81 -10.10 -0.57
N ASP A 65 27.56 -10.09 -0.09
CA ASP A 65 26.88 -11.30 0.39
C ASP A 65 26.75 -12.36 -0.71
N VAL A 66 26.48 -11.93 -1.94
CA VAL A 66 26.39 -12.82 -3.11
C VAL A 66 27.73 -13.50 -3.39
N VAL A 67 28.83 -12.74 -3.36
CA VAL A 67 30.17 -13.27 -3.61
C VAL A 67 30.59 -14.29 -2.55
N ASP A 68 30.33 -13.99 -1.28
CA ASP A 68 30.65 -14.87 -0.15
C ASP A 68 29.89 -16.20 -0.23
N ARG A 69 28.72 -16.22 -0.88
CA ARG A 69 27.84 -17.39 -0.99
C ARG A 69 27.94 -18.15 -2.31
N PHE A 70 28.84 -17.76 -3.23
CA PHE A 70 28.97 -18.43 -4.53
C PHE A 70 29.28 -19.92 -4.45
N ALA A 71 30.14 -20.33 -3.51
CA ALA A 71 30.49 -21.74 -3.34
C ALA A 71 29.26 -22.57 -2.91
N GLU A 72 28.53 -22.09 -1.89
CA GLU A 72 27.32 -22.73 -1.39
C GLU A 72 26.22 -22.80 -2.47
N PHE A 73 26.07 -21.73 -3.27
CA PHE A 73 25.12 -21.67 -4.37
C PHE A 73 25.45 -22.66 -5.49
N ARG A 74 26.72 -22.73 -5.89
CA ARG A 74 27.20 -23.69 -6.89
C ARG A 74 26.95 -25.13 -6.44
N ASP A 75 27.21 -25.41 -5.17
CA ASP A 75 27.10 -26.75 -4.60
C ASP A 75 25.66 -27.10 -4.17
N LYS A 76 24.68 -26.22 -4.46
CA LYS A 76 23.25 -26.34 -4.10
C LYS A 76 23.01 -26.58 -2.60
N GLN A 77 23.85 -26.00 -1.75
CA GLN A 77 23.76 -26.11 -0.29
C GLN A 77 23.02 -24.93 0.35
N LEU A 78 22.59 -23.96 -0.45
CA LEU A 78 21.79 -22.83 0.03
C LEU A 78 20.33 -23.23 0.26
N ASP A 79 19.73 -22.59 1.25
CA ASP A 79 18.28 -22.62 1.45
C ASP A 79 17.56 -22.15 0.18
N SER A 80 16.39 -22.73 -0.12
CA SER A 80 15.61 -22.40 -1.33
C SER A 80 15.32 -20.91 -1.49
N ASP A 81 14.99 -20.22 -0.39
CA ASP A 81 14.68 -18.78 -0.44
C ASP A 81 15.94 -17.95 -0.75
N LEU A 82 17.09 -18.35 -0.20
CA LEU A 82 18.36 -17.66 -0.46
C LEU A 82 18.89 -17.95 -1.88
N SER A 83 18.71 -19.18 -2.36
CA SER A 83 19.01 -19.57 -3.74
C SER A 83 18.22 -18.73 -4.75
N ASP A 84 16.91 -18.57 -4.54
CA ASP A 84 16.06 -17.76 -5.43
C ASP A 84 16.51 -16.30 -5.45
N ARG A 85 16.82 -15.71 -4.29
CA ARG A 85 17.36 -14.35 -4.18
C ARG A 85 18.70 -14.18 -4.88
N LEU A 86 19.63 -15.13 -4.72
CA LEU A 86 20.92 -15.10 -5.42
C LEU A 86 20.72 -15.18 -6.94
N SER A 87 19.83 -16.07 -7.40
CA SER A 87 19.52 -16.23 -8.81
C SER A 87 18.95 -14.95 -9.42
N PHE A 88 18.02 -14.29 -8.69
CA PHE A 88 17.45 -13.01 -9.09
C PHE A 88 18.52 -11.91 -9.13
N HIS A 89 19.39 -11.83 -8.13
CA HIS A 89 20.49 -10.85 -8.12
C HIS A 89 21.43 -11.08 -9.30
N LEU A 90 21.79 -12.33 -9.61
CA LEU A 90 22.64 -12.66 -10.76
C LEU A 90 21.96 -12.28 -12.10
N ASP A 91 20.63 -12.36 -12.20
CA ASP A 91 19.86 -11.88 -13.37
C ASP A 91 19.86 -10.34 -13.50
N LYS A 92 19.94 -9.59 -12.40
CA LYS A 92 19.95 -8.12 -12.43
C LYS A 92 21.36 -7.51 -12.45
N CYS A 93 22.34 -8.16 -11.84
CA CYS A 93 23.69 -7.63 -11.65
C CYS A 93 24.70 -8.29 -12.61
N PRO A 94 25.16 -7.60 -13.68
CA PRO A 94 26.09 -8.17 -14.64
C PRO A 94 27.48 -8.43 -14.05
N ASP A 95 27.88 -7.70 -13.01
CA ASP A 95 29.20 -7.85 -12.39
C ASP A 95 29.29 -9.14 -11.58
N CYS A 96 28.32 -9.39 -10.69
CA CYS A 96 28.22 -10.65 -9.96
C CYS A 96 28.07 -11.85 -10.91
N ARG A 97 27.33 -11.69 -12.01
CA ARG A 97 27.21 -12.74 -13.04
C ARG A 97 28.54 -13.09 -13.69
N ARG A 98 29.34 -12.08 -14.04
CA ARG A 98 30.67 -12.30 -14.61
C ARG A 98 31.60 -12.99 -13.62
N GLN A 99 31.60 -12.56 -12.36
CA GLN A 99 32.42 -13.20 -11.32
C GLN A 99 32.01 -14.66 -11.09
N TYR A 100 30.70 -14.94 -11.02
CA TYR A 100 30.19 -16.30 -10.89
C TYR A 100 30.60 -17.19 -12.07
N ALA A 101 30.50 -16.67 -13.30
CA ALA A 101 30.91 -17.39 -14.51
C ALA A 101 32.42 -17.73 -14.55
N MET A 102 33.28 -16.95 -13.89
CA MET A 102 34.70 -17.27 -13.76
C MET A 102 34.95 -18.43 -12.78
N LEU A 103 34.07 -18.61 -11.79
CA LEU A 103 34.19 -19.64 -10.76
C LEU A 103 33.59 -20.99 -11.19
N VAL A 104 32.62 -20.98 -12.10
CA VAL A 104 32.03 -22.19 -12.66
C VAL A 104 32.76 -22.56 -13.95
N PRO A 105 33.57 -23.64 -13.96
CA PRO A 105 34.20 -24.08 -15.20
C PRO A 105 33.11 -24.44 -16.22
N VAL A 106 33.25 -23.94 -17.44
CA VAL A 106 32.28 -24.05 -18.56
C VAL A 106 31.96 -25.51 -18.96
N GLY A 107 32.54 -26.51 -18.29
CA GLY A 107 32.42 -27.94 -18.60
C GLY A 107 31.39 -28.75 -17.81
N SER A 108 30.61 -28.17 -16.88
CA SER A 108 29.64 -28.93 -16.06
C SER A 108 28.18 -28.62 -16.36
N HIS A 109 27.83 -28.37 -17.63
CA HIS A 109 26.44 -28.52 -18.08
C HIS A 109 26.11 -30.02 -18.09
N HIS A 110 25.63 -30.52 -16.95
CA HIS A 110 24.96 -31.82 -16.91
C HIS A 110 23.57 -31.62 -17.57
N PRO A 111 23.23 -32.37 -18.64
CA PRO A 111 21.92 -32.30 -19.30
C PRO A 111 20.77 -32.70 -18.39
#